data_AF-A0A954BED8-F1
#
_entry.id   AF-A0A954BED8-F1
#
_cell.length_a   1.000
_cell.length_b   1.000
_cell.length_c   1.000
_cell.angle_alpha   90.00
_cell.angle_beta   90.00
_cell.angle_gamma   90.00
#
_symmetry.space_group_name_H-M   'P 1'
#
loop_
_entity.id
_entity.type
_entity.pdbx_description
1 polymer ?
#
loop_
_entity_poly.entity_id
_entity_poly.type
_entity_poly.pdbx_seq_one_letter_code
_entity_poly.pdbx_strand_id
1 'polypeptide(L)'
;SGRTLSGQTVEAFWNSVRHAKPFAIGFNCALGADLMRPHIAALSRIADTLIAAHPNAGLPNEMGQYEETPEHTSGALGGWARDGLVNILGGCCGTTPEHIAAIAKAVEGVKPHVPVAAKHTMRLSGLEPFEVTS
;
A
#
# COMPACT_ATOMS: atom_id res chain seq x y z
N SER A 1 13.91 -3.67 6.18
CA SER A 1 14.56 -2.39 5.81
C SER A 1 13.58 -1.30 5.40
N GLY A 2 12.28 -1.56 5.19
CA GLY A 2 11.32 -0.52 4.76
C GLY A 2 11.49 -0.07 3.31
N ARG A 3 12.22 -0.85 2.50
CA ARG A 3 12.59 -0.54 1.12
C ARG A 3 11.86 -1.44 0.13
N THR A 4 11.69 -0.94 -1.09
CA THR A 4 11.26 -1.71 -2.27
C THR A 4 12.35 -2.72 -2.67
N LEU A 5 12.01 -3.61 -3.62
CA LEU A 5 12.98 -4.56 -4.20
C LEU A 5 14.20 -3.86 -4.82
N SER A 6 14.01 -2.66 -5.40
CA SER A 6 15.09 -1.83 -5.96
C SER A 6 15.91 -1.09 -4.89
N GLY A 7 15.62 -1.30 -3.60
CA GLY A 7 16.31 -0.65 -2.48
C GLY A 7 15.82 0.76 -2.17
N GLN A 8 14.79 1.26 -2.84
CA GLN A 8 14.25 2.60 -2.59
C GLN A 8 13.41 2.62 -1.32
N THR A 9 13.48 3.68 -0.53
CA THR A 9 12.40 3.97 0.43
C THR A 9 11.10 4.31 -0.30
N VAL A 10 9.97 4.26 0.41
CA VAL A 10 8.65 4.57 -0.18
C VAL A 10 8.60 5.97 -0.79
N GLU A 11 9.24 6.94 -0.14
CA GLU A 11 9.28 8.32 -0.63
C GLU A 11 10.17 8.48 -1.86
N ALA A 12 11.34 7.81 -1.88
CA ALA A 12 12.19 7.79 -3.07
C ALA A 12 11.45 7.15 -4.26
N PHE A 13 10.74 6.04 -4.02
CA PHE A 13 9.89 5.41 -5.04
C PHE A 13 8.81 6.37 -5.54
N TRP A 14 8.10 7.06 -4.65
CA TRP A 14 7.08 8.01 -5.07
C TRP A 14 7.67 9.16 -5.91
N ASN A 15 8.79 9.74 -5.48
CA ASN A 15 9.49 10.79 -6.23
C ASN A 15 9.90 10.33 -7.63
N SER A 16 10.27 9.05 -7.80
CA SER A 16 10.69 8.52 -9.10
C SER A 16 9.54 8.40 -10.09
N VAL A 17 8.30 8.13 -9.64
CA VAL A 17 7.17 7.84 -10.55
C VAL A 17 6.09 8.92 -10.60
N ARG A 18 6.03 9.84 -9.62
CA ARG A 18 4.93 10.84 -9.53
C ARG A 18 4.75 11.72 -10.75
N HIS A 19 5.82 11.95 -11.51
CA HIS A 19 5.80 12.76 -12.73
C HIS A 19 4.86 12.19 -13.80
N ALA A 20 4.56 10.88 -13.76
CA ALA A 20 3.61 10.22 -14.64
C ALA A 20 2.13 10.59 -14.34
N LYS A 21 1.85 11.27 -13.22
CA LYS A 21 0.50 11.63 -12.77
C LYS A 21 -0.46 10.43 -12.76
N PRO A 22 -0.11 9.32 -12.08
CA PRO A 22 -0.91 8.11 -12.12
C PRO A 22 -2.26 8.32 -11.43
N PHE A 23 -3.29 7.60 -11.88
CA PHE A 23 -4.59 7.56 -11.22
C PHE A 23 -4.50 7.02 -9.78
N ALA A 24 -3.63 6.03 -9.55
CA ALA A 24 -3.33 5.50 -8.24
C ALA A 24 -1.88 5.01 -8.16
N ILE A 25 -1.31 5.02 -6.95
CA ILE A 25 0.01 4.48 -6.64
C ILE A 25 -0.14 3.42 -5.52
N GLY A 26 0.73 2.42 -5.49
CA GLY A 26 0.51 1.33 -4.56
C GLY A 26 1.57 0.25 -4.53
N PHE A 27 1.31 -0.75 -3.71
CA PHE A 27 2.11 -1.96 -3.61
C PHE A 27 1.23 -3.20 -3.75
N ASN A 28 1.79 -4.24 -4.35
CA ASN A 28 1.19 -5.57 -4.39
C ASN A 28 2.27 -6.63 -4.15
N CYS A 29 1.84 -7.81 -3.70
CA CYS A 29 2.71 -8.96 -3.46
C CYS A 29 3.79 -8.70 -2.40
N ALA A 30 4.79 -9.58 -2.37
CA ALA A 30 5.97 -9.64 -1.49
C ALA A 30 5.68 -9.78 0.02
N LEU A 31 4.64 -9.14 0.52
CA LEU A 31 4.31 -9.00 1.93
C LEU A 31 2.83 -9.34 2.17
N GLY A 32 2.56 -9.93 3.33
CA GLY A 32 1.22 -9.97 3.91
C GLY A 32 0.80 -8.59 4.43
N ALA A 33 -0.45 -8.48 4.90
CA ALA A 33 -1.02 -7.21 5.33
C ALA A 33 -0.16 -6.53 6.41
N ASP A 34 0.08 -7.18 7.55
CA ASP A 34 0.75 -6.55 8.68
C ASP A 34 2.12 -5.93 8.34
N LEU A 35 2.90 -6.61 7.50
CA LEU A 35 4.21 -6.15 7.05
C LEU A 35 4.12 -5.04 6.00
N MET A 36 3.06 -5.00 5.19
CA MET A 36 2.85 -3.98 4.17
C MET A 36 2.29 -2.67 4.76
N ARG A 37 1.57 -2.72 5.88
CA ARG A 37 0.90 -1.55 6.48
C ARG A 37 1.82 -0.33 6.67
N PRO A 38 3.07 -0.45 7.19
CA PRO A 38 3.96 0.71 7.34
C PRO A 38 4.29 1.41 6.02
N HIS A 39 4.35 0.67 4.91
CA HIS A 39 4.62 1.21 3.58
C HIS A 39 3.42 2.01 3.07
N ILE A 40 2.20 1.50 3.24
CA ILE A 40 0.96 2.20 2.90
C ILE A 40 0.78 3.45 3.77
N ALA A 41 1.07 3.35 5.06
CA ALA A 41 1.05 4.50 5.96
C ALA A 41 2.07 5.58 5.53
N ALA A 42 3.27 5.18 5.09
CA ALA A 42 4.25 6.13 4.56
C ALA A 42 3.76 6.81 3.27
N LEU A 43 3.19 6.03 2.34
CA LEU A 43 2.65 6.54 1.08
C LEU A 43 1.48 7.52 1.31
N SER A 44 0.59 7.23 2.26
CA SER A 44 -0.56 8.07 2.65
C SER A 44 -0.18 9.48 3.11
N ARG A 45 1.06 9.68 3.55
CA ARG A 45 1.56 11.00 3.99
C ARG A 45 2.13 11.85 2.87
N ILE A 46 2.43 11.27 1.71
CA ILE A 46 3.24 11.92 0.68
C ILE A 46 2.64 11.88 -0.73
N ALA A 47 1.71 10.95 -1.00
CA ALA A 47 1.11 10.76 -2.30
C ALA A 47 -0.03 11.75 -2.55
N ASP A 48 0.08 12.53 -3.63
CA ASP A 48 -0.94 13.46 -4.10
C ASP A 48 -1.96 12.80 -5.05
N THR A 49 -2.06 11.47 -5.01
CA THR A 49 -2.97 10.65 -5.81
C THR A 49 -3.55 9.50 -4.96
N LEU A 50 -4.47 8.72 -5.53
CA LEU A 50 -5.11 7.61 -4.82
C LEU A 50 -4.11 6.50 -4.46
N ILE A 51 -4.37 5.78 -3.38
CA ILE A 51 -3.51 4.70 -2.92
C ILE A 51 -4.19 3.34 -3.12
N ALA A 52 -3.47 2.41 -3.75
CA ALA A 52 -3.89 1.03 -3.97
C ALA A 52 -3.01 0.05 -3.19
N ALA A 53 -3.60 -1.00 -2.62
CA ALA A 53 -2.84 -2.04 -1.94
C ALA A 53 -3.43 -3.43 -2.14
N HIS A 54 -2.57 -4.39 -2.48
CA HIS A 54 -2.95 -5.78 -2.74
C HIS A 54 -1.92 -6.72 -2.07
N PRO A 55 -1.98 -6.90 -0.75
CA PRO A 55 -1.07 -7.81 -0.05
C PRO A 55 -1.35 -9.27 -0.40
N ASN A 56 -0.37 -10.13 -0.11
CA ASN A 56 -0.58 -11.58 -0.09
C ASN A 56 -1.47 -11.99 1.11
N ALA A 57 -2.02 -13.20 1.06
CA ALA A 57 -2.63 -13.86 2.23
C ALA A 57 -1.52 -14.36 3.17
N GLY A 58 -0.79 -13.43 3.79
CA GLY A 58 0.37 -13.73 4.62
C GLY A 58 1.66 -13.91 3.83
N LEU A 59 2.71 -14.35 4.51
CA LEU A 59 3.94 -14.82 3.87
C LEU A 59 3.79 -16.30 3.46
N PRO A 60 4.40 -16.73 2.35
CA PRO A 60 4.40 -18.15 2.01
C PRO A 60 5.15 -18.96 3.07
N ASN A 61 4.61 -20.13 3.43
CA ASN A 61 5.29 -21.11 4.27
C ASN A 61 6.45 -21.78 3.52
N GLU A 62 7.18 -22.69 4.18
CA GLU A 62 8.32 -23.41 3.58
C GLU A 62 7.96 -24.22 2.33
N MET A 63 6.68 -24.58 2.16
CA MET A 63 6.15 -25.26 0.99
C MET A 63 5.61 -24.29 -0.08
N GLY A 64 5.74 -22.98 0.11
CA GLY A 64 5.26 -21.95 -0.81
C GLY A 64 3.75 -21.68 -0.71
N GLN A 65 3.07 -22.18 0.31
CA GLN A 65 1.62 -22.04 0.50
C GLN A 65 1.28 -20.85 1.38
N TYR A 66 0.07 -20.31 1.19
CA TYR A 66 -0.46 -19.18 1.96
C TYR A 66 -1.58 -19.68 2.87
N GLU A 67 -1.46 -19.40 4.16
CA GLU A 67 -2.33 -19.98 5.20
C GLU A 67 -3.19 -18.94 5.94
N GLU A 68 -2.98 -17.64 5.66
CA GLU A 68 -3.79 -16.58 6.27
C GLU A 68 -5.24 -16.68 5.81
N THR A 69 -6.19 -16.53 6.73
CA THR A 69 -7.62 -16.72 6.44
C THR A 69 -8.27 -15.44 5.91
N PRO A 70 -9.42 -15.52 5.21
CA PRO A 70 -10.19 -14.36 4.79
C PRO A 70 -10.46 -13.34 5.90
N GLU A 71 -10.77 -13.82 7.11
CA GLU A 71 -11.09 -12.98 8.28
C GLU A 71 -9.86 -12.21 8.77
N HIS A 72 -8.69 -12.86 8.77
CA HIS A 72 -7.46 -12.22 9.20
C HIS A 72 -7.05 -11.13 8.20
N THR A 73 -6.97 -11.46 6.91
CA THR A 73 -6.59 -10.50 5.86
C THR A 73 -7.58 -9.33 5.78
N SER A 74 -8.89 -9.62 5.77
CA SER A 74 -9.91 -8.58 5.70
C SER A 74 -9.98 -7.72 6.97
N GLY A 75 -9.75 -8.30 8.15
CA GLY A 75 -9.66 -7.56 9.41
C GLY A 75 -8.54 -6.52 9.40
N ALA A 76 -7.35 -6.92 8.97
CA ALA A 76 -6.21 -6.03 8.84
C ALA A 76 -6.47 -4.91 7.82
N LEU A 77 -6.96 -5.25 6.62
CA LEU A 77 -7.22 -4.28 5.55
C LEU A 77 -8.39 -3.33 5.88
N GLY A 78 -9.42 -3.83 6.55
CA GLY A 78 -10.49 -3.00 7.10
C GLY A 78 -9.97 -1.98 8.11
N GLY A 79 -8.96 -2.34 8.91
CA GLY A 79 -8.24 -1.42 9.78
C GLY A 79 -7.57 -0.29 8.99
N TRP A 80 -6.89 -0.58 7.89
CA TRP A 80 -6.23 0.44 7.07
C TRP A 80 -7.21 1.42 6.44
N ALA A 81 -8.35 0.90 5.96
CA ALA A 81 -9.41 1.73 5.42
C ALA A 81 -9.97 2.68 6.48
N ARG A 82 -10.27 2.17 7.69
CA ARG A 82 -10.77 2.99 8.81
C ARG A 82 -9.77 4.03 9.29
N ASP A 83 -8.48 3.70 9.24
CA ASP A 83 -7.38 4.63 9.52
C ASP A 83 -7.14 5.65 8.39
N GLY A 84 -7.90 5.57 7.29
CA GLY A 84 -7.83 6.49 6.17
C GLY A 84 -6.52 6.40 5.40
N LEU A 85 -5.94 5.20 5.26
CA LEU A 85 -4.62 5.01 4.63
C LEU A 85 -4.69 4.66 3.14
N VAL A 86 -5.83 4.20 2.64
CA VAL A 86 -5.94 3.53 1.34
C VAL A 86 -7.27 3.85 0.64
N ASN A 87 -7.27 3.78 -0.70
CA ASN A 87 -8.44 4.02 -1.55
C ASN A 87 -8.93 2.75 -2.25
N ILE A 88 -8.00 1.90 -2.70
CA ILE A 88 -8.28 0.70 -3.48
C ILE A 88 -7.63 -0.50 -2.78
N LEU A 89 -8.44 -1.50 -2.46
CA LEU A 89 -7.98 -2.71 -1.78
C LEU A 89 -8.34 -3.95 -2.60
N GLY A 90 -7.43 -4.92 -2.57
CA GLY A 90 -7.66 -6.25 -3.10
C GLY A 90 -6.66 -7.23 -2.52
N GLY A 91 -6.39 -8.30 -3.26
CA GLY A 91 -5.48 -9.36 -2.86
C GLY A 91 -4.48 -9.73 -3.95
N CYS A 92 -3.36 -10.31 -3.54
CA CYS A 92 -2.35 -10.88 -4.44
C CYS A 92 -2.21 -12.39 -4.18
N CYS A 93 -0.99 -12.92 -4.05
CA CYS A 93 -0.78 -14.36 -3.90
C CYS A 93 -1.45 -14.92 -2.64
N GLY A 94 -2.09 -16.09 -2.76
CA GLY A 94 -2.81 -16.74 -1.66
C GLY A 94 -4.23 -16.23 -1.43
N THR A 95 -4.60 -15.07 -1.96
CA THR A 95 -5.97 -14.57 -1.81
C THR A 95 -6.94 -15.30 -2.74
N THR A 96 -8.15 -15.53 -2.26
CA THR A 96 -9.21 -16.29 -2.94
C THR A 96 -10.47 -15.42 -3.09
N PRO A 97 -11.50 -15.86 -3.83
CA PRO A 97 -12.79 -15.15 -3.87
C PRO A 97 -13.39 -14.88 -2.48
N GLU A 98 -13.23 -15.81 -1.52
CA GLU A 98 -13.66 -15.64 -0.14
C GLU A 98 -12.92 -14.49 0.56
N HIS A 99 -11.61 -14.35 0.31
CA HIS A 99 -10.83 -13.20 0.81
C HIS A 99 -11.38 -11.89 0.24
N ILE A 100 -11.62 -11.83 -1.07
CA ILE A 100 -12.11 -10.61 -1.72
C ILE A 100 -13.50 -10.23 -1.19
N ALA A 101 -14.40 -11.20 -1.00
CA ALA A 101 -15.71 -10.96 -0.40
C ALA A 101 -15.61 -10.44 1.04
N ALA A 102 -14.71 -11.02 1.85
CA ALA A 102 -14.47 -10.57 3.21
C ALA A 102 -13.87 -9.15 3.26
N ILE A 103 -12.92 -8.84 2.36
CA ILE A 103 -12.32 -7.49 2.24
C ILE A 103 -13.41 -6.47 1.88
N ALA A 104 -14.23 -6.76 0.86
CA ALA A 104 -15.31 -5.87 0.43
C ALA A 104 -16.28 -5.56 1.59
N LYS A 105 -16.67 -6.58 2.37
CA LYS A 105 -17.51 -6.41 3.56
C LYS A 105 -16.83 -5.60 4.66
N ALA A 106 -15.52 -5.83 4.89
CA ALA A 106 -14.78 -5.16 5.96
C ALA A 106 -14.59 -3.65 5.75
N VAL A 107 -14.69 -3.18 4.50
CA VAL A 107 -14.51 -1.77 4.11
C VAL A 107 -15.82 -1.09 3.70
N GLU A 108 -16.94 -1.79 3.77
CA GLU A 108 -18.25 -1.25 3.42
C GLU A 108 -18.59 -0.02 4.27
N GLY A 109 -19.02 1.06 3.62
CA GLY A 109 -19.37 2.32 4.28
C GLY A 109 -18.17 3.15 4.82
N VAL A 110 -16.94 2.67 4.66
CA VAL A 110 -15.74 3.42 5.08
C VAL A 110 -15.41 4.51 4.08
N LYS A 111 -15.11 5.72 4.58
CA LYS A 111 -14.70 6.84 3.71
C LYS A 111 -13.29 6.59 3.16
N PRO A 112 -13.07 6.72 1.84
CA PRO A 112 -11.74 6.57 1.26
C PRO A 112 -10.74 7.61 1.77
N HIS A 113 -9.44 7.27 1.71
CA HIS A 113 -8.35 8.21 1.97
C HIS A 113 -8.46 9.47 1.09
N VAL A 114 -8.10 10.62 1.65
CA VAL A 114 -8.02 11.89 0.90
C VAL A 114 -6.54 12.14 0.57
N PRO A 115 -6.16 12.15 -0.71
CA PRO A 115 -4.78 12.41 -1.12
C PRO A 115 -4.24 13.73 -0.58
N VAL A 116 -2.94 13.77 -0.28
CA VAL A 116 -2.33 14.99 0.24
C VAL A 116 -2.23 16.07 -0.85
N ALA A 117 -2.27 17.34 -0.44
CA ALA A 117 -2.08 18.44 -1.37
C ALA A 117 -0.68 18.39 -2.02
N ALA A 118 -0.63 18.55 -3.34
CA ALA A 118 0.63 18.57 -4.08
C ALA A 118 1.50 19.74 -3.63
N LYS A 119 2.77 19.46 -3.31
CA LYS A 119 3.77 20.49 -3.03
C LYS A 119 4.63 20.74 -4.26
N HIS A 120 4.89 22.02 -4.55
CA HIS A 120 5.75 22.45 -5.64
C HIS A 120 7.17 22.69 -5.11
N THR A 121 7.89 21.59 -4.90
CA THR A 121 9.30 21.57 -4.46
C THR A 121 10.12 20.72 -5.41
N MET A 122 11.43 21.01 -5.52
CA MET A 122 12.33 20.12 -6.25
C MET A 122 12.54 18.86 -5.43
N ARG A 123 12.14 17.72 -6.00
CA ARG A 123 12.25 16.39 -5.40
C ARG A 123 13.04 15.48 -6.32
N LEU A 124 14.09 14.88 -5.78
CA LEU A 124 14.95 13.92 -6.46
C LEU A 124 14.77 12.54 -5.83
N SER A 125 15.16 11.52 -6.60
CA SER A 125 15.06 10.12 -6.22
C SER A 125 16.38 9.40 -6.45
N GLY A 126 16.88 8.72 -5.42
CA GLY A 126 17.87 7.65 -5.49
C GLY A 126 17.37 6.42 -4.73
N LEU A 127 18.22 5.81 -3.89
CA LEU A 127 17.77 4.87 -2.85
C LEU A 127 17.03 5.61 -1.71
N GLU A 128 17.39 6.87 -1.49
CA GLU A 128 16.78 7.81 -0.57
C GLU A 128 16.11 8.98 -1.32
N PRO A 129 15.11 9.64 -0.73
CA PRO A 129 14.55 10.85 -1.28
C PRO A 129 15.49 12.03 -0.98
N PHE A 130 15.43 13.05 -1.82
CA PHE A 130 16.02 14.34 -1.53
C PHE A 130 15.05 15.44 -1.95
N GLU A 131 14.70 16.32 -1.02
CA GLU A 131 13.81 17.46 -1.27
C GLU A 131 14.59 18.75 -1.00
N VAL A 132 14.62 19.67 -1.96
CA VAL A 132 15.20 21.00 -1.77
C VAL A 132 14.17 21.85 -1.01
N THR A 133 14.48 22.16 0.25
CA THR A 133 13.66 23.05 1.08
C THR A 133 14.15 24.49 0.93
N SER A 134 13.22 25.42 0.66
CA SER A 134 13.46 26.87 0.65
C SER A 134 13.61 27.42 2.07
#